data_AF-A0A2A5VIY1-F1
#
_entry.id   AF-A0A2A5VIY1-F1
#
_cell.length_a   1.000
_cell.length_b   1.000
_cell.length_c   1.000
_cell.angle_alpha   90.00
_cell.angle_beta   90.00
_cell.angle_gamma   90.00
#
_symmetry.space_group_name_H-M   'P 1'
#
loop_
_entity.id
_entity.type
_entity.pdbx_description
1 polymer ?
#
loop_
_entity_poly.entity_id
_entity_poly.type
_entity_poly.pdbx_seq_one_letter_code
_entity_poly.pdbx_strand_id
1 'polypeptide(L)'
;MTRRILLFFTIAILLIPLTSLSSELDVEMQFYGPEDDDDGDGVINSEDAYPNATIVLEKLDQTRSRGAEPYENNHTLAMELAALLWSDSDGDGWADQSGNALSDHCPTFAGESFRLRQGCGDIDGDGLPDEMDPDADGDGITNDLELAASTATKQFDIYDVTDTPSDMDYDGMPDVLDSDDDNDGWSDEVEVERGSDPFDRKSNPFNLYFGVSTGVFYVSGEGFTQDPGDGFELSLSWLLSALSTELIIPIGLIPIYLFFWAMRKRNYRFYDHLISETKSADELQTIELEVNEMVRERKLRTFQGLVLRNAIEIREDELTREHLDEEE
;
A
#
# COMPACT_ATOMS: atom_id res chain seq x y z
N MET A 1 105.33 -35.99 -0.37
CA MET A 1 105.74 -37.34 -0.80
C MET A 1 104.61 -37.90 -1.66
N THR A 2 104.78 -37.89 -2.99
CA THR A 2 105.04 -39.07 -3.85
C THR A 2 103.79 -39.91 -4.12
N ARG A 3 103.44 -40.31 -5.35
CA ARG A 3 103.95 -40.01 -6.70
C ARG A 3 102.91 -40.56 -7.69
N ARG A 4 102.79 -39.87 -8.82
CA ARG A 4 102.11 -40.26 -10.07
C ARG A 4 102.43 -41.69 -10.51
N ILE A 5 101.48 -42.37 -11.16
CA ILE A 5 101.75 -43.26 -12.30
C ILE A 5 100.66 -43.05 -13.37
N LEU A 6 101.11 -42.56 -14.53
CA LEU A 6 100.40 -42.54 -15.82
C LEU A 6 100.55 -43.89 -16.54
N LEU A 7 99.57 -44.24 -17.37
CA LEU A 7 99.71 -44.99 -18.65
C LEU A 7 98.31 -44.93 -19.33
N PHE A 8 98.00 -43.94 -20.18
CA PHE A 8 98.20 -43.90 -21.63
C PHE A 8 98.00 -45.23 -22.36
N PHE A 9 96.82 -45.43 -22.95
CA PHE A 9 96.66 -46.09 -24.27
C PHE A 9 95.54 -45.42 -25.07
N THR A 10 96.00 -44.59 -26.00
CA THR A 10 95.49 -44.27 -27.35
C THR A 10 94.03 -44.53 -27.73
N ILE A 11 93.42 -43.39 -28.07
CA ILE A 11 92.24 -43.10 -28.88
C ILE A 11 92.17 -43.91 -30.19
N ALA A 12 91.02 -44.54 -30.44
CA ALA A 12 90.53 -44.85 -31.78
C ALA A 12 89.10 -44.32 -31.88
N ILE A 13 88.96 -43.17 -32.56
CA ILE A 13 87.70 -42.53 -32.93
C ILE A 13 87.01 -43.43 -33.97
N LEU A 14 85.79 -43.86 -33.69
CA LEU A 14 84.88 -44.37 -34.70
C LEU A 14 83.51 -43.75 -34.46
N LEU A 15 83.11 -42.89 -35.40
CA LEU A 15 81.84 -42.19 -35.46
C LEU A 15 80.68 -43.20 -35.38
N ILE A 16 79.82 -43.03 -34.37
CA ILE A 16 78.46 -43.59 -34.34
C ILE A 16 77.52 -42.37 -34.24
N PRO A 17 76.53 -42.24 -35.12
CA PRO A 17 75.71 -41.05 -35.21
C PRO A 17 74.80 -40.91 -33.98
N LEU A 18 74.65 -39.67 -33.52
CA LEU A 18 73.61 -39.23 -32.59
C LEU A 18 72.24 -39.66 -33.13
N THR A 19 71.57 -40.54 -32.40
CA THR A 19 70.11 -40.61 -32.41
C THR A 19 69.65 -40.37 -30.98
N SER A 20 69.00 -39.22 -30.80
CA SER A 20 68.24 -38.82 -29.63
C SER A 20 67.36 -39.96 -29.12
N LEU A 21 67.69 -40.50 -27.94
CA LEU A 21 66.76 -41.30 -27.16
C LEU A 21 66.16 -40.38 -26.11
N SER A 22 65.22 -39.54 -26.54
CA SER A 22 64.20 -39.01 -25.64
C SER A 22 63.35 -40.20 -25.22
N SER A 23 63.65 -40.78 -24.07
CA SER A 23 62.69 -41.66 -23.41
C SER A 23 61.55 -40.77 -22.92
N GLU A 24 60.51 -40.62 -23.74
CA GLU A 24 59.17 -40.36 -23.25
C GLU A 24 58.88 -41.45 -22.21
N LEU A 25 58.80 -41.03 -20.94
CA LEU A 25 58.08 -41.80 -19.95
C LEU A 25 56.60 -41.54 -20.28
N ASP A 26 56.05 -42.35 -21.17
CA ASP A 26 54.60 -42.56 -21.24
C ASP A 26 54.22 -43.24 -19.92
N VAL A 27 53.97 -42.42 -18.90
CA VAL A 27 53.09 -42.84 -17.82
C VAL A 27 51.70 -42.79 -18.43
N GLU A 28 51.33 -43.88 -19.10
CA GLU A 28 49.94 -44.21 -19.35
C GLU A 28 49.30 -44.37 -17.98
N MET A 29 48.76 -43.27 -17.44
CA MET A 29 47.75 -43.34 -16.39
C MET A 29 46.60 -44.10 -17.03
N GLN A 30 46.53 -45.41 -16.82
CA GLN A 30 45.32 -46.17 -17.06
C GLN A 30 44.25 -45.58 -16.16
N PHE A 31 43.46 -44.68 -16.72
CA PHE A 31 42.21 -44.22 -16.12
C PHE A 31 41.30 -45.44 -16.11
N TYR A 32 41.18 -46.08 -14.95
CA TYR A 32 40.24 -47.18 -14.72
C TYR A 32 38.83 -46.57 -14.59
N GLY A 33 38.33 -46.00 -15.69
CA GLY A 33 36.93 -45.64 -15.86
C GLY A 33 36.19 -46.75 -16.63
N PRO A 34 34.86 -46.81 -16.56
CA PRO A 34 34.07 -47.61 -17.49
C PRO A 34 34.40 -47.24 -18.95
N GLU A 35 34.31 -48.19 -19.89
CA GLU A 35 34.60 -47.90 -21.32
C GLU A 35 33.52 -47.04 -22.01
N ASP A 36 32.43 -46.71 -21.31
CA ASP A 36 31.21 -46.03 -21.79
C ASP A 36 30.77 -44.99 -20.74
N ASP A 37 31.63 -44.01 -20.48
CA ASP A 37 31.51 -42.92 -19.51
C ASP A 37 32.07 -41.65 -20.21
N ASP A 38 31.17 -40.85 -20.79
CA ASP A 38 31.49 -39.78 -21.74
C ASP A 38 32.06 -38.52 -21.05
N ASP A 39 31.69 -38.26 -19.80
CA ASP A 39 32.17 -37.11 -19.02
C ASP A 39 33.16 -37.48 -17.90
N GLY A 40 33.36 -38.77 -17.65
CA GLY A 40 34.46 -39.31 -16.85
C GLY A 40 34.23 -39.23 -15.35
N ASP A 41 32.96 -39.18 -14.92
CA ASP A 41 32.58 -39.04 -13.52
C ASP A 41 32.53 -40.39 -12.76
N GLY A 42 32.69 -41.49 -13.50
CA GLY A 42 32.74 -42.85 -12.98
C GLY A 42 31.42 -43.61 -13.08
N VAL A 43 30.37 -43.03 -13.64
CA VAL A 43 29.08 -43.68 -13.94
C VAL A 43 29.00 -43.97 -15.45
N ILE A 44 28.39 -45.10 -15.81
CA ILE A 44 28.22 -45.43 -17.24
C ILE A 44 27.09 -44.60 -17.85
N ASN A 45 27.24 -44.19 -19.11
CA ASN A 45 26.29 -43.38 -19.88
C ASN A 45 24.82 -43.88 -19.83
N SER A 46 24.59 -45.18 -19.61
CA SER A 46 23.24 -45.75 -19.51
C SER A 46 22.58 -45.62 -18.14
N GLU A 47 23.37 -45.42 -17.08
CA GLU A 47 22.91 -45.26 -15.69
C GLU A 47 23.04 -43.81 -15.21
N ASP A 48 23.69 -42.96 -16.01
CA ASP A 48 23.93 -41.56 -15.75
C ASP A 48 22.76 -40.68 -16.23
N ALA A 49 22.21 -39.85 -15.34
CA ALA A 49 21.19 -38.86 -15.65
C ALA A 49 21.72 -37.66 -16.45
N TYR A 50 23.03 -37.41 -16.37
CA TYR A 50 23.77 -36.32 -17.00
C TYR A 50 24.99 -36.82 -17.79
N PRO A 51 24.81 -37.71 -18.79
CA PRO A 51 25.89 -38.46 -19.47
C PRO A 51 26.85 -37.60 -20.32
N ASN A 52 26.71 -36.28 -20.32
CA ASN A 52 27.56 -35.39 -21.10
C ASN A 52 27.59 -33.99 -20.49
N ALA A 53 28.80 -33.48 -20.25
CA ALA A 53 29.06 -32.13 -19.76
C ALA A 53 28.35 -31.00 -20.57
N THR A 54 28.04 -31.21 -21.85
CA THR A 54 27.28 -30.23 -22.66
C THR A 54 25.82 -30.10 -22.26
N ILE A 55 25.18 -31.17 -21.77
CA ILE A 55 23.79 -31.16 -21.29
C ILE A 55 23.70 -30.34 -20.00
N VAL A 56 24.66 -30.57 -19.11
CA VAL A 56 24.86 -29.81 -17.88
C VAL A 56 25.03 -28.32 -18.18
N LEU A 57 25.81 -27.98 -19.21
CA LEU A 57 26.03 -26.59 -19.64
C LEU A 57 24.76 -25.91 -20.15
N GLU A 58 23.99 -26.59 -20.98
CA GLU A 58 22.71 -26.05 -21.46
C GLU A 58 21.77 -25.76 -20.28
N LYS A 59 21.73 -26.65 -19.29
CA LYS A 59 20.89 -26.51 -18.10
C LYS A 59 21.32 -25.34 -17.21
N LEU A 60 22.63 -25.17 -17.01
CA LEU A 60 23.19 -24.00 -16.31
C LEU A 60 22.86 -22.68 -17.01
N ASP A 61 22.88 -22.65 -18.34
CA ASP A 61 22.50 -21.46 -19.11
C ASP A 61 20.99 -21.19 -18.99
N GLN A 62 20.15 -22.24 -18.97
CA GLN A 62 18.71 -22.13 -18.76
C GLN A 62 18.37 -21.58 -17.37
N THR A 63 18.94 -22.12 -16.30
CA THR A 63 18.68 -21.64 -14.92
C THR A 63 19.18 -20.20 -14.72
N ARG A 64 20.33 -19.85 -15.30
CA ARG A 64 20.82 -18.46 -15.35
C ARG A 64 19.86 -17.53 -16.09
N SER A 65 19.25 -17.99 -17.19
CA SER A 65 18.27 -17.19 -17.93
C SER A 65 16.98 -16.95 -17.15
N ARG A 66 16.62 -17.86 -16.24
CA ARG A 66 15.48 -17.72 -15.30
C ARG A 66 15.79 -16.75 -14.15
N GLY A 67 17.07 -16.37 -13.95
CA GLY A 67 17.48 -15.44 -12.90
C GLY A 67 17.96 -16.12 -11.61
N ALA A 68 18.37 -17.40 -11.68
CA ALA A 68 19.10 -18.03 -10.60
C ALA A 68 20.41 -17.24 -10.33
N GLU A 69 20.61 -16.79 -9.09
CA GLU A 69 21.86 -16.16 -8.66
C GLU A 69 23.01 -17.16 -8.89
N PRO A 70 24.07 -16.79 -9.62
CA PRO A 70 25.15 -17.73 -9.89
C PRO A 70 25.94 -18.00 -8.61
N TYR A 71 25.80 -19.21 -8.06
CA TYR A 71 26.87 -19.73 -7.21
C TYR A 71 28.11 -19.87 -8.10
N GLU A 72 29.14 -19.11 -7.74
CA GLU A 72 30.45 -18.98 -8.36
C GLU A 72 30.56 -18.03 -9.56
N ASN A 73 31.26 -16.93 -9.31
CA ASN A 73 31.78 -15.97 -10.30
C ASN A 73 32.80 -16.60 -11.28
N ASN A 74 33.04 -17.91 -11.20
CA ASN A 74 34.07 -18.63 -11.93
C ASN A 74 33.44 -19.74 -12.76
N HIS A 75 32.96 -19.36 -13.95
CA HIS A 75 32.29 -20.24 -14.91
C HIS A 75 33.06 -21.54 -15.22
N THR A 76 34.39 -21.55 -15.08
CA THR A 76 35.21 -22.75 -15.27
C THR A 76 35.15 -23.73 -14.10
N LEU A 77 35.04 -23.25 -12.85
CA LEU A 77 34.98 -24.12 -11.67
C LEU A 77 33.60 -24.76 -11.51
N ALA A 78 32.54 -23.96 -11.65
CA ALA A 78 31.17 -24.47 -11.72
C ALA A 78 31.01 -25.51 -12.84
N MET A 79 31.72 -25.34 -13.96
CA MET A 79 31.71 -26.27 -15.09
C MET A 79 32.46 -27.59 -14.79
N GLU A 80 33.63 -27.54 -14.15
CA GLU A 80 34.35 -28.75 -13.73
C GLU A 80 33.58 -29.54 -12.67
N LEU A 81 32.90 -28.83 -11.76
CA LEU A 81 32.09 -29.43 -10.70
C LEU A 81 30.77 -30.02 -11.20
N ALA A 82 30.15 -29.40 -12.21
CA ALA A 82 28.90 -29.87 -12.76
C ALA A 82 29.06 -31.05 -13.73
N ALA A 83 30.27 -31.28 -14.28
CA ALA A 83 30.62 -32.49 -15.03
C ALA A 83 30.89 -33.72 -14.12
N LEU A 84 30.56 -33.62 -12.83
CA LEU A 84 30.61 -34.73 -11.85
C LEU A 84 29.20 -35.12 -11.37
N LEU A 85 28.17 -34.73 -12.13
CA LEU A 85 26.78 -34.97 -11.77
C LEU A 85 26.31 -36.21 -12.51
N TRP A 86 25.59 -37.10 -11.82
CA TRP A 86 25.11 -38.37 -12.40
C TRP A 86 23.74 -38.84 -11.94
N SER A 87 23.23 -38.34 -10.81
CA SER A 87 21.94 -38.80 -10.26
C SER A 87 20.95 -37.65 -10.13
N ASP A 88 19.72 -37.93 -10.54
CA ASP A 88 18.51 -37.11 -10.46
C ASP A 88 17.37 -38.08 -10.14
N SER A 89 17.10 -38.26 -8.84
CA SER A 89 16.25 -39.37 -8.37
C SER A 89 14.77 -39.14 -8.60
N ASP A 90 14.32 -37.89 -8.57
CA ASP A 90 12.93 -37.48 -8.76
C ASP A 90 12.64 -36.88 -10.14
N GLY A 91 13.68 -36.65 -10.95
CA GLY A 91 13.57 -36.32 -12.37
C GLY A 91 13.15 -34.88 -12.62
N ASP A 92 13.36 -33.99 -11.66
CA ASP A 92 13.03 -32.57 -11.76
C ASP A 92 14.13 -31.76 -12.46
N GLY A 93 15.27 -32.41 -12.68
CA GLY A 93 16.38 -31.83 -13.39
C GLY A 93 17.38 -31.08 -12.52
N TRP A 94 17.29 -31.19 -11.21
CA TRP A 94 18.38 -30.90 -10.31
C TRP A 94 19.11 -32.21 -9.99
N ALA A 95 20.36 -32.11 -9.54
CA ALA A 95 21.18 -33.29 -9.31
C ALA A 95 21.30 -33.55 -7.81
N ASP A 96 21.10 -34.80 -7.37
CA ASP A 96 21.11 -35.19 -5.95
C ASP A 96 22.44 -34.90 -5.24
N GLN A 97 23.52 -34.71 -6.00
CA GLN A 97 24.86 -34.52 -5.49
C GLN A 97 25.02 -33.11 -4.95
N SER A 98 25.41 -32.98 -3.69
CA SER A 98 25.60 -31.69 -3.01
C SER A 98 26.92 -31.01 -3.38
N GLY A 99 26.94 -29.67 -3.39
CA GLY A 99 28.16 -28.86 -3.49
C GLY A 99 28.44 -28.27 -4.86
N ASN A 100 27.49 -28.40 -5.79
CA ASN A 100 27.58 -27.93 -7.17
C ASN A 100 26.46 -26.89 -7.45
N ALA A 101 26.56 -26.17 -8.57
CA ALA A 101 25.58 -25.15 -8.95
C ALA A 101 24.22 -25.71 -9.39
N LEU A 102 24.15 -27.00 -9.75
CA LEU A 102 22.91 -27.73 -10.06
C LEU A 102 22.52 -28.71 -8.95
N SER A 103 23.05 -28.54 -7.75
CA SER A 103 22.69 -29.40 -6.62
C SER A 103 21.23 -29.19 -6.23
N ASP A 104 20.50 -30.29 -6.18
CA ASP A 104 19.16 -30.34 -5.64
C ASP A 104 19.19 -30.23 -4.11
N HIS A 105 18.33 -29.37 -3.59
CA HIS A 105 18.09 -29.19 -2.17
C HIS A 105 16.87 -29.97 -1.65
N CYS A 106 16.12 -30.63 -2.54
CA CYS A 106 15.01 -31.53 -2.27
C CYS A 106 15.09 -32.86 -3.07
N PRO A 107 16.15 -33.70 -2.92
CA PRO A 107 16.47 -34.90 -3.77
C PRO A 107 15.43 -36.04 -3.88
N THR A 108 14.28 -35.89 -3.24
CA THR A 108 13.22 -36.91 -3.22
C THR A 108 11.87 -36.36 -3.68
N PHE A 109 11.77 -35.05 -3.89
CA PHE A 109 10.55 -34.34 -4.18
C PHE A 109 10.81 -33.38 -5.34
N ALA A 110 10.33 -33.76 -6.52
CA ALA A 110 10.50 -32.96 -7.71
C ALA A 110 9.98 -31.53 -7.53
N GLY A 111 10.81 -30.54 -7.90
CA GLY A 111 10.52 -29.14 -7.76
C GLY A 111 11.12 -28.26 -8.87
N GLU A 112 10.60 -27.04 -9.02
CA GLU A 112 11.00 -26.10 -10.08
C GLU A 112 11.72 -24.86 -9.56
N SER A 113 11.87 -24.74 -8.24
CA SER A 113 12.53 -23.60 -7.61
C SER A 113 13.99 -23.46 -8.08
N PHE A 114 14.48 -22.22 -8.23
CA PHE A 114 15.81 -21.98 -8.80
C PHE A 114 16.63 -20.82 -8.16
N ARG A 115 16.05 -19.98 -7.29
CA ARG A 115 16.74 -18.79 -6.74
C ARG A 115 17.47 -18.99 -5.42
N LEU A 116 16.87 -19.67 -4.45
CA LEU A 116 17.43 -19.82 -3.08
C LEU A 116 17.74 -21.26 -2.71
N ARG A 117 16.80 -22.15 -3.03
CA ARG A 117 16.88 -23.57 -2.71
C ARG A 117 16.37 -24.28 -3.95
N GLN A 118 17.27 -24.87 -4.74
CA GLN A 118 16.91 -25.41 -6.05
C GLN A 118 16.31 -26.81 -5.97
N GLY A 119 15.40 -27.15 -6.89
CA GLY A 119 14.73 -28.46 -6.97
C GLY A 119 13.68 -28.72 -5.89
N CYS A 120 13.24 -27.67 -5.19
CA CYS A 120 12.15 -27.74 -4.23
C CYS A 120 10.82 -27.25 -4.84
N GLY A 121 9.71 -27.56 -4.16
CA GLY A 121 8.38 -27.10 -4.55
C GLY A 121 8.33 -25.59 -4.77
N ASP A 122 7.64 -25.19 -5.83
CA ASP A 122 7.49 -23.82 -6.33
C ASP A 122 6.12 -23.78 -7.04
N ILE A 123 5.07 -23.54 -6.25
CA ILE A 123 3.67 -23.70 -6.66
C ILE A 123 3.27 -22.66 -7.71
N ASP A 124 3.72 -21.42 -7.55
CA ASP A 124 3.40 -20.30 -8.43
C ASP A 124 4.42 -20.12 -9.57
N GLY A 125 5.59 -20.75 -9.45
CA GLY A 125 6.63 -20.79 -10.48
C GLY A 125 7.48 -19.52 -10.54
N ASP A 126 7.49 -18.70 -9.48
CA ASP A 126 8.26 -17.47 -9.41
C ASP A 126 9.77 -17.74 -9.27
N GLY A 127 10.14 -18.94 -8.84
CA GLY A 127 11.51 -19.42 -8.65
C GLY A 127 11.99 -19.49 -7.20
N LEU A 128 11.19 -19.03 -6.24
CA LEU A 128 11.39 -19.25 -4.82
C LEU A 128 10.79 -20.61 -4.42
N PRO A 129 11.38 -21.27 -3.42
CA PRO A 129 10.77 -22.48 -2.87
C PRO A 129 9.57 -22.11 -1.99
N ASP A 130 8.49 -22.89 -2.00
CA ASP A 130 7.25 -22.66 -1.22
C ASP A 130 7.53 -22.33 0.27
N GLU A 131 8.53 -22.99 0.87
CA GLU A 131 8.91 -22.78 2.28
C GLU A 131 9.51 -21.39 2.59
N MET A 132 9.96 -20.68 1.56
CA MET A 132 10.61 -19.36 1.68
C MET A 132 9.95 -18.30 0.81
N ASP A 133 8.86 -18.63 0.13
CA ASP A 133 8.08 -17.69 -0.64
C ASP A 133 7.15 -16.89 0.30
N PRO A 134 7.18 -15.54 0.26
CA PRO A 134 6.19 -14.72 0.94
C PRO A 134 4.75 -14.89 0.43
N ASP A 135 4.55 -15.37 -0.80
CA ASP A 135 3.26 -15.55 -1.49
C ASP A 135 3.33 -16.86 -2.29
N ALA A 136 3.14 -17.99 -1.60
CA ALA A 136 3.56 -19.29 -2.15
C ALA A 136 2.68 -19.79 -3.29
N ASP A 137 1.42 -19.36 -3.37
CA ASP A 137 0.52 -19.71 -4.47
C ASP A 137 0.35 -18.61 -5.52
N GLY A 138 0.95 -17.43 -5.28
CA GLY A 138 1.06 -16.33 -6.23
C GLY A 138 -0.27 -15.68 -6.55
N ASP A 139 -1.21 -15.67 -5.59
CA ASP A 139 -2.53 -15.06 -5.74
C ASP A 139 -2.50 -13.51 -5.59
N GLY A 140 -1.39 -12.96 -5.07
CA GLY A 140 -1.19 -11.53 -4.82
C GLY A 140 -1.33 -11.12 -3.35
N ILE A 141 -1.69 -12.03 -2.45
CA ILE A 141 -1.85 -11.82 -1.01
C ILE A 141 -0.81 -12.66 -0.28
N THR A 142 0.05 -12.00 0.50
CA THR A 142 1.12 -12.72 1.19
C THR A 142 0.58 -13.77 2.18
N ASN A 143 1.31 -14.88 2.34
CA ASN A 143 1.03 -15.97 3.27
C ASN A 143 0.69 -15.48 4.70
N ASP A 144 1.39 -14.43 5.16
CA ASP A 144 1.17 -13.83 6.48
C ASP A 144 -0.21 -13.14 6.57
N LEU A 145 -0.66 -12.49 5.49
CA LEU A 145 -1.94 -11.79 5.42
C LEU A 145 -3.11 -12.76 5.28
N GLU A 146 -2.99 -13.82 4.49
CA GLU A 146 -4.00 -14.88 4.41
C GLU A 146 -4.22 -15.57 5.76
N LEU A 147 -3.14 -15.87 6.47
CA LEU A 147 -3.21 -16.44 7.81
C LEU A 147 -3.80 -15.45 8.82
N ALA A 148 -3.52 -14.14 8.67
CA ALA A 148 -4.09 -13.11 9.51
C ALA A 148 -5.59 -12.85 9.21
N ALA A 149 -6.02 -12.99 7.96
CA ALA A 149 -7.42 -12.89 7.53
C ALA A 149 -8.24 -14.13 7.95
N SER A 150 -7.58 -15.23 8.29
CA SER A 150 -8.23 -16.44 8.78
C SER A 150 -8.96 -16.22 10.10
N THR A 151 -10.20 -16.70 10.16
CA THR A 151 -11.08 -16.63 11.34
C THR A 151 -11.27 -17.99 11.99
N ALA A 152 -11.95 -18.05 13.14
CA ALA A 152 -12.28 -19.32 13.79
C ALA A 152 -13.13 -20.28 12.93
N THR A 153 -13.78 -19.77 11.88
CA THR A 153 -14.68 -20.52 11.00
C THR A 153 -14.13 -20.79 9.60
N LYS A 154 -13.16 -19.99 9.15
CA LYS A 154 -12.56 -20.09 7.82
C LYS A 154 -11.05 -19.90 7.96
N GLN A 155 -10.31 -20.93 7.58
CA GLN A 155 -8.86 -20.87 7.40
C GLN A 155 -8.60 -20.86 5.90
N PHE A 156 -7.72 -19.97 5.47
CA PHE A 156 -7.21 -19.90 4.10
C PHE A 156 -5.98 -20.81 3.98
N ASP A 157 -5.78 -21.39 2.80
CA ASP A 157 -4.70 -22.33 2.52
C ASP A 157 -3.67 -21.62 1.63
N ILE A 158 -2.52 -21.29 2.21
CA ILE A 158 -1.43 -20.51 1.59
C ILE A 158 -0.75 -21.17 0.37
N TYR A 159 -1.28 -22.32 -0.06
CA TYR A 159 -0.77 -23.14 -1.14
C TYR A 159 -1.85 -23.40 -2.20
N ASP A 160 -3.02 -22.76 -2.11
CA ASP A 160 -4.15 -22.91 -3.03
C ASP A 160 -4.65 -21.54 -3.50
N VAL A 161 -4.20 -21.15 -4.70
CA VAL A 161 -4.57 -19.92 -5.42
C VAL A 161 -6.08 -19.67 -5.58
N THR A 162 -6.92 -20.67 -5.29
CA THR A 162 -8.39 -20.53 -5.34
C THR A 162 -9.03 -20.28 -3.98
N ASP A 163 -8.28 -20.43 -2.88
CA ASP A 163 -8.74 -20.26 -1.51
C ASP A 163 -8.23 -18.97 -0.87
N THR A 164 -8.62 -17.85 -1.49
CA THR A 164 -8.08 -16.53 -1.18
C THR A 164 -9.09 -15.68 -0.40
N PRO A 165 -8.65 -14.79 0.51
CA PRO A 165 -9.54 -13.82 1.12
C PRO A 165 -10.02 -12.76 0.10
N SER A 166 -11.09 -12.04 0.45
CA SER A 166 -11.59 -10.93 -0.38
C SER A 166 -10.64 -9.74 -0.26
N ASP A 167 -10.32 -9.14 -1.41
CA ASP A 167 -9.51 -7.93 -1.60
C ASP A 167 -10.20 -7.14 -2.73
N MET A 168 -11.00 -6.14 -2.37
CA MET A 168 -11.92 -5.45 -3.27
C MET A 168 -11.18 -4.51 -4.25
N ASP A 169 -10.09 -3.89 -3.82
CA ASP A 169 -9.33 -2.94 -4.63
C ASP A 169 -8.06 -3.54 -5.27
N TYR A 170 -7.71 -4.77 -4.90
CA TYR A 170 -6.56 -5.55 -5.39
C TYR A 170 -5.22 -4.91 -5.05
N ASP A 171 -5.10 -4.28 -3.88
CA ASP A 171 -3.85 -3.72 -3.40
C ASP A 171 -2.96 -4.72 -2.62
N GLY A 172 -3.48 -5.94 -2.39
CA GLY A 172 -2.83 -7.03 -1.68
C GLY A 172 -3.19 -7.09 -0.19
N MET A 173 -4.01 -6.16 0.32
CA MET A 173 -4.55 -6.20 1.68
C MET A 173 -5.96 -6.81 1.68
N PRO A 174 -6.21 -7.88 2.45
CA PRO A 174 -7.56 -8.41 2.58
C PRO A 174 -8.53 -7.42 3.22
N ASP A 175 -9.78 -7.35 2.74
CA ASP A 175 -10.87 -6.46 3.22
C ASP A 175 -11.09 -6.53 4.76
N VAL A 176 -10.76 -7.67 5.37
CA VAL A 176 -10.93 -7.85 6.83
C VAL A 176 -9.82 -7.21 7.66
N LEU A 177 -8.71 -6.82 7.02
CA LEU A 177 -7.54 -6.19 7.61
C LEU A 177 -7.28 -4.79 7.04
N ASP A 178 -7.83 -4.49 5.87
CA ASP A 178 -7.81 -3.16 5.28
C ASP A 178 -8.70 -2.19 6.06
N SER A 179 -8.35 -0.92 5.95
CA SER A 179 -9.08 0.20 6.53
C SER A 179 -9.77 1.07 5.48
N ASP A 180 -9.53 0.85 4.19
CA ASP A 180 -10.09 1.57 3.04
C ASP A 180 -10.29 0.59 1.87
N ASP A 181 -11.29 -0.30 1.99
CA ASP A 181 -11.50 -1.49 1.14
C ASP A 181 -11.65 -1.19 -0.38
N ASP A 182 -11.97 0.05 -0.77
CA ASP A 182 -12.13 0.46 -2.16
C ASP A 182 -11.10 1.51 -2.64
N ASN A 183 -10.14 1.82 -1.76
CA ASN A 183 -9.07 2.80 -1.92
C ASN A 183 -9.55 4.13 -2.52
N ASP A 184 -10.73 4.62 -2.09
CA ASP A 184 -11.25 5.93 -2.49
C ASP A 184 -10.74 7.08 -1.61
N GLY A 185 -9.98 6.74 -0.57
CA GLY A 185 -9.34 7.64 0.38
C GLY A 185 -10.20 7.93 1.61
N TRP A 186 -11.36 7.28 1.76
CA TRP A 186 -12.18 7.32 2.95
C TRP A 186 -12.15 5.97 3.66
N SER A 187 -11.64 5.97 4.89
CA SER A 187 -11.62 4.74 5.68
C SER A 187 -13.02 4.16 5.91
N ASP A 188 -13.16 2.83 5.93
CA ASP A 188 -14.42 2.11 6.12
C ASP A 188 -15.17 2.56 7.38
N GLU A 189 -14.43 2.89 8.43
CA GLU A 189 -14.98 3.38 9.69
C GLU A 189 -15.80 4.66 9.49
N VAL A 190 -15.27 5.59 8.70
CA VAL A 190 -15.90 6.88 8.37
C VAL A 190 -17.05 6.67 7.38
N GLU A 191 -16.86 5.76 6.43
CA GLU A 191 -17.87 5.38 5.44
C GLU A 191 -19.11 4.80 6.11
N VAL A 192 -18.93 3.80 6.97
CA VAL A 192 -19.99 3.14 7.75
C VAL A 192 -20.66 4.12 8.72
N GLU A 193 -19.89 4.99 9.38
CA GLU A 193 -20.46 6.02 10.27
C GLU A 193 -21.40 6.97 9.51
N ARG A 194 -21.03 7.34 8.27
CA ARG A 194 -21.77 8.31 7.46
C ARG A 194 -22.81 7.67 6.54
N GLY A 195 -22.72 6.36 6.33
CA GLY A 195 -23.64 5.55 5.54
C GLY A 195 -23.33 5.49 4.04
N SER A 196 -22.07 5.69 3.64
CA SER A 196 -21.56 5.29 2.32
C SER A 196 -21.21 3.79 2.30
N ASP A 197 -20.73 3.27 1.17
CA ASP A 197 -20.52 1.84 0.95
C ASP A 197 -19.01 1.57 0.84
N PRO A 198 -18.38 0.94 1.85
CA PRO A 198 -16.93 0.67 1.91
C PRO A 198 -16.35 -0.04 0.70
N PHE A 199 -17.20 -0.73 -0.05
CA PHE A 199 -16.80 -1.58 -1.16
C PHE A 199 -17.09 -0.95 -2.53
N ASP A 200 -17.53 0.32 -2.59
CA ASP A 200 -17.80 1.02 -3.84
C ASP A 200 -17.18 2.41 -3.86
N ARG A 201 -16.08 2.53 -4.60
CA ARG A 201 -15.32 3.77 -4.80
C ARG A 201 -16.14 4.97 -5.31
N LYS A 202 -17.37 4.75 -5.78
CA LYS A 202 -18.30 5.81 -6.21
C LYS A 202 -19.32 6.19 -5.16
N SER A 203 -19.36 5.52 -4.03
CA SER A 203 -20.27 5.74 -2.92
C SER A 203 -19.43 6.21 -1.75
N ASN A 204 -19.30 7.53 -1.61
CA ASN A 204 -18.44 8.10 -0.57
C ASN A 204 -19.09 9.30 0.12
N PRO A 205 -18.52 9.78 1.24
CA PRO A 205 -19.15 10.81 2.04
C PRO A 205 -19.41 12.11 1.27
N PHE A 206 -18.66 12.39 0.20
CA PHE A 206 -18.87 13.59 -0.60
C PHE A 206 -20.08 13.48 -1.53
N ASN A 207 -20.34 12.31 -2.11
CA ASN A 207 -21.36 12.13 -3.13
C ASN A 207 -22.66 11.46 -2.62
N LEU A 208 -22.68 11.01 -1.37
CA LEU A 208 -23.81 10.35 -0.69
C LEU A 208 -25.15 11.10 -0.86
N TYR A 209 -25.12 12.43 -0.84
CA TYR A 209 -26.32 13.27 -0.92
C TYR A 209 -26.51 13.84 -2.32
N PHE A 210 -27.64 13.49 -2.93
CA PHE A 210 -28.06 13.97 -4.26
C PHE A 210 -27.15 13.52 -5.42
N GLY A 211 -26.19 12.62 -5.20
CA GLY A 211 -25.27 12.13 -6.23
C GLY A 211 -24.34 13.21 -6.78
N VAL A 212 -24.10 14.27 -6.01
CA VAL A 212 -23.21 15.37 -6.36
C VAL A 212 -22.16 15.50 -5.27
N SER A 213 -20.92 15.86 -5.63
CA SER A 213 -19.90 16.15 -4.62
C SER A 213 -20.30 17.39 -3.82
N THR A 214 -20.56 17.20 -2.53
CA THR A 214 -21.00 18.22 -1.59
C THR A 214 -19.87 18.77 -0.72
N GLY A 215 -18.64 18.25 -0.89
CA GLY A 215 -17.53 18.47 0.02
C GLY A 215 -16.28 19.07 -0.62
N VAL A 216 -15.53 19.80 0.20
CA VAL A 216 -14.15 20.21 -0.08
C VAL A 216 -13.33 20.10 1.20
N PHE A 217 -12.05 19.77 1.07
CA PHE A 217 -11.08 19.84 2.15
C PHE A 217 -10.33 21.18 2.10
N TYR A 218 -10.03 21.74 3.26
CA TYR A 218 -9.12 22.87 3.42
C TYR A 218 -7.84 22.42 4.12
N VAL A 219 -6.76 22.33 3.36
CA VAL A 219 -5.43 21.95 3.85
C VAL A 219 -4.58 23.21 4.01
N SER A 220 -3.92 23.36 5.16
CA SER A 220 -3.06 24.51 5.42
C SER A 220 -1.80 24.44 4.54
N GLY A 221 -1.67 25.37 3.59
CA GLY A 221 -0.53 25.45 2.67
C GLY A 221 -0.89 25.10 1.22
N GLU A 222 -1.86 24.21 1.01
CA GLU A 222 -2.33 23.80 -0.32
C GLU A 222 -3.65 24.49 -0.72
N GLY A 223 -4.46 24.91 0.25
CA GLY A 223 -5.73 25.57 0.01
C GLY A 223 -6.89 24.58 -0.03
N PHE A 224 -7.83 24.79 -0.96
CA PHE A 224 -8.99 23.90 -1.11
C PHE A 224 -8.66 22.74 -2.05
N THR A 225 -8.77 21.51 -1.56
CA THR A 225 -8.58 20.27 -2.32
C THR A 225 -9.82 19.37 -2.22
N GLN A 226 -9.95 18.44 -3.15
CA GLN A 226 -10.97 17.38 -3.07
C GLN A 226 -10.40 16.06 -2.54
N ASP A 227 -9.07 15.95 -2.47
CA ASP A 227 -8.41 14.75 -1.99
C ASP A 227 -8.55 14.67 -0.47
N PRO A 228 -8.99 13.51 0.06
CA PRO A 228 -8.99 13.27 1.50
C PRO A 228 -7.55 13.32 2.02
N GLY A 229 -7.35 14.06 3.11
CA GLY A 229 -6.04 14.29 3.72
C GLY A 229 -6.19 15.03 5.05
N ASP A 230 -5.07 15.48 5.62
CA ASP A 230 -4.99 16.13 6.96
C ASP A 230 -5.59 17.56 7.01
N GLY A 231 -6.66 17.82 6.25
CA GLY A 231 -7.35 19.09 6.16
C GLY A 231 -8.64 19.17 6.99
N PHE A 232 -9.18 20.38 7.08
CA PHE A 232 -10.54 20.59 7.57
C PHE A 232 -11.55 20.24 6.48
N GLU A 233 -12.40 19.26 6.74
CA GLU A 233 -13.50 18.89 5.86
C GLU A 233 -14.65 19.92 5.94
N LEU A 234 -15.12 20.37 4.79
CA LEU A 234 -16.33 21.16 4.63
C LEU A 234 -17.26 20.45 3.67
N SER A 235 -18.06 19.51 4.18
CA SER A 235 -19.03 18.74 3.38
C SER A 235 -20.42 18.70 4.04
N LEU A 236 -21.44 18.37 3.24
CA LEU A 236 -22.78 18.14 3.77
C LEU A 236 -22.82 16.90 4.67
N SER A 237 -22.08 15.85 4.33
CA SER A 237 -22.00 14.63 5.14
C SER A 237 -21.38 14.87 6.50
N TRP A 238 -20.24 15.57 6.56
CA TRP A 238 -19.63 16.01 7.82
C TRP A 238 -20.58 16.88 8.63
N LEU A 239 -21.27 17.85 8.00
CA LEU A 239 -22.22 18.71 8.70
C LEU A 239 -23.38 17.91 9.30
N LEU A 240 -23.94 16.96 8.55
CA LEU A 240 -25.07 16.14 9.01
C LEU A 240 -24.63 15.15 10.10
N SER A 241 -23.47 14.51 9.96
CA SER A 241 -22.88 13.67 11.00
C SER A 241 -22.63 14.49 12.27
N ALA A 242 -21.98 15.66 12.15
CA ALA A 242 -21.74 16.56 13.27
C ALA A 242 -23.06 16.99 13.94
N LEU A 243 -24.09 17.36 13.16
CA LEU A 243 -25.43 17.70 13.66
C LEU A 243 -26.14 16.56 14.39
N SER A 244 -25.85 15.32 14.02
CA SER A 244 -26.39 14.14 14.69
C SER A 244 -25.76 13.88 16.05
N THR A 245 -24.56 14.44 16.31
CA THR A 245 -23.92 14.34 17.63
C THR A 245 -24.72 15.09 18.69
N GLU A 246 -24.92 14.47 19.86
CA GLU A 246 -25.87 14.90 20.89
C GLU A 246 -25.67 16.33 21.42
N LEU A 247 -24.48 16.92 21.27
CA LEU A 247 -24.11 18.20 21.86
C LEU A 247 -24.11 19.39 20.89
N ILE A 248 -24.17 19.17 19.57
CA ILE A 248 -23.93 20.27 18.63
C ILE A 248 -25.19 21.10 18.35
N ILE A 249 -26.38 20.49 18.37
CA ILE A 249 -27.66 21.20 18.19
C ILE A 249 -27.82 22.37 19.19
N PRO A 250 -27.62 22.19 20.51
CA PRO A 250 -27.71 23.30 21.46
C PRO A 250 -26.61 24.34 21.25
N ILE A 251 -25.40 23.96 20.84
CA ILE A 251 -24.30 24.90 20.57
C ILE A 251 -24.58 25.74 19.33
N GLY A 252 -25.05 25.13 18.24
CA GLY A 252 -25.41 25.82 16.99
C GLY A 252 -26.59 26.79 17.16
N LEU A 253 -27.53 26.50 18.07
CA LEU A 253 -28.65 27.40 18.37
C LEU A 253 -28.23 28.67 19.13
N ILE A 254 -27.12 28.67 19.86
CA ILE A 254 -26.68 29.84 20.66
C ILE A 254 -26.34 31.05 19.76
N PRO A 255 -25.45 30.95 18.74
CA PRO A 255 -25.17 32.07 17.83
C PRO A 255 -26.41 32.58 17.10
N ILE A 256 -27.27 31.67 16.63
CA ILE A 256 -28.53 32.00 15.96
C ILE A 256 -29.44 32.79 16.92
N TYR A 257 -29.59 32.32 18.16
CA TYR A 257 -30.34 33.02 19.19
C TYR A 257 -29.77 34.41 19.49
N LEU A 258 -28.44 34.52 19.64
CA LEU A 258 -27.74 35.79 19.87
C LEU A 258 -27.92 36.76 18.71
N PHE A 259 -27.89 36.29 17.46
CA PHE A 259 -28.16 37.09 16.27
C PHE A 259 -29.58 37.68 16.29
N PHE A 260 -30.59 36.84 16.50
CA PHE A 260 -31.98 37.31 16.59
C PHE A 260 -32.20 38.23 17.80
N TRP A 261 -31.54 37.96 18.93
CA TRP A 261 -31.55 38.83 20.10
C TRP A 261 -30.94 40.19 19.80
N ALA A 262 -29.78 40.24 19.14
CA ALA A 262 -29.10 41.48 18.75
C ALA A 262 -29.93 42.29 17.75
N MET A 263 -30.49 41.64 16.73
CA MET A 263 -31.43 42.24 15.77
C MET A 263 -32.63 42.87 16.48
N ARG A 264 -33.30 42.12 17.36
CA ARG A 264 -34.44 42.62 18.15
C ARG A 264 -34.05 43.79 19.04
N LYS A 265 -32.88 43.73 19.68
CA LYS A 265 -32.36 44.80 20.54
C LYS A 265 -32.03 46.07 19.76
N ARG A 266 -31.45 45.93 18.56
CA ARG A 266 -31.18 47.04 17.64
C ARG A 266 -32.49 47.69 17.19
N ASN A 267 -33.46 46.90 16.74
CA ASN A 267 -34.77 47.40 16.31
C ASN A 267 -35.47 48.16 17.44
N TYR A 268 -35.51 47.59 18.65
CA TYR A 268 -36.12 48.25 19.80
C TYR A 268 -35.49 49.62 20.08
N ARG A 269 -34.16 49.71 20.12
CA ARG A 269 -33.45 50.98 20.35
C ARG A 269 -33.66 52.00 19.24
N PHE A 270 -33.77 51.53 18.00
CA PHE A 270 -34.02 52.39 16.85
C PHE A 270 -35.40 53.07 16.96
N TYR A 271 -36.46 52.31 17.24
CA TYR A 271 -37.80 52.88 17.43
C TYR A 271 -37.93 53.73 18.69
N ASP A 272 -37.30 53.32 19.80
CA ASP A 272 -37.27 54.11 21.04
C ASP A 272 -36.67 55.51 20.80
N HIS A 273 -35.57 55.57 20.03
CA HIS A 273 -34.95 56.84 19.63
C HIS A 273 -35.84 57.64 18.67
N LEU A 274 -36.39 56.99 17.63
CA LEU A 274 -37.31 57.64 16.68
C LEU A 274 -38.50 58.30 17.39
N ILE A 275 -39.12 57.61 18.35
CA ILE A 275 -40.24 58.14 19.14
C ILE A 275 -39.80 59.39 19.93
N SER A 276 -38.62 59.35 20.56
CA SER A 276 -38.11 60.48 21.35
C SER A 276 -37.76 61.73 20.53
N GLU A 277 -37.33 61.57 19.28
CA GLU A 277 -36.94 62.69 18.42
C GLU A 277 -38.09 63.28 17.60
N THR A 278 -39.17 62.50 17.42
CA THR A 278 -40.32 62.91 16.61
C THR A 278 -41.03 64.12 17.25
N LYS A 279 -41.39 65.08 16.39
CA LYS A 279 -42.09 66.32 16.78
C LYS A 279 -43.50 66.44 16.21
N SER A 280 -43.92 65.49 15.37
CA SER A 280 -45.22 65.49 14.71
C SER A 280 -46.08 64.31 15.17
N ALA A 281 -47.36 64.58 15.45
CA ALA A 281 -48.32 63.55 15.82
C ALA A 281 -48.63 62.56 14.67
N ASP A 282 -48.67 63.04 13.41
CA ASP A 282 -48.91 62.17 12.25
C ASP A 282 -47.77 61.16 12.01
N GLU A 283 -46.54 61.56 12.35
CA GLU A 283 -45.36 60.70 12.24
C GLU A 283 -45.37 59.62 13.34
N LEU A 284 -45.82 59.94 14.56
CA LEU A 284 -45.99 58.97 15.64
C LEU A 284 -47.01 57.88 15.29
N GLN A 285 -48.12 58.22 14.63
CA GLN A 285 -49.11 57.23 14.18
C GLN A 285 -48.52 56.26 13.14
N THR A 286 -47.66 56.76 12.26
CA THR A 286 -46.97 55.92 11.26
C THR A 286 -45.99 54.96 11.95
N ILE A 287 -45.26 55.45 12.96
CA ILE A 287 -44.35 54.63 13.78
C ILE A 287 -45.14 53.55 14.54
N GLU A 288 -46.33 53.86 15.08
CA GLU A 288 -47.16 52.88 15.78
C GLU A 288 -47.55 51.70 14.87
N LEU A 289 -47.96 51.99 13.63
CA LEU A 289 -48.29 50.97 12.63
C LEU A 289 -47.08 50.08 12.32
N GLU A 290 -45.90 50.68 12.17
CA GLU A 290 -44.66 49.96 11.89
C GLU A 290 -44.24 49.07 13.08
N VAL A 291 -44.32 49.58 14.31
CA VAL A 291 -44.05 48.79 15.53
C VAL A 291 -45.01 47.59 15.64
N ASN A 292 -46.29 47.76 15.32
CA ASN A 292 -47.28 46.69 15.32
C ASN A 292 -46.95 45.60 14.27
N GLU A 293 -46.50 46.00 13.08
CA GLU A 293 -46.04 45.07 12.05
C GLU A 293 -44.78 44.31 12.49
N MET A 294 -43.82 45.00 13.11
CA MET A 294 -42.59 44.40 13.62
C MET A 294 -42.85 43.36 14.72
N VAL A 295 -43.89 43.53 15.54
CA VAL A 295 -44.33 42.50 16.50
C VAL A 295 -44.97 41.31 15.78
N ARG A 296 -45.80 41.56 14.77
CA ARG A 296 -46.46 40.52 13.95
C ARG A 296 -45.45 39.63 13.23
N GLU A 297 -44.40 40.24 12.68
CA GLU A 297 -43.29 39.55 12.00
C GLU A 297 -42.26 38.95 12.97
N ARG A 298 -42.47 39.01 14.29
CA ARG A 298 -41.57 38.52 15.35
C ARG A 298 -40.17 39.19 15.35
N LYS A 299 -40.05 40.35 14.71
CA LYS A 299 -38.86 41.22 14.71
C LYS A 299 -38.73 42.04 16.00
N LEU A 300 -39.79 42.11 16.81
CA LEU A 300 -39.80 42.61 18.19
C LEU A 300 -40.51 41.60 19.12
N ARG A 301 -40.16 41.60 20.42
CA ARG A 301 -40.93 40.86 21.43
C ARG A 301 -42.21 41.61 21.78
N THR A 302 -43.25 40.87 22.17
CA THR A 302 -44.55 41.45 22.57
C THR A 302 -44.40 42.51 23.66
N PHE A 303 -43.61 42.25 24.71
CA PHE A 303 -43.38 43.24 25.77
C PHE A 303 -42.63 44.48 25.27
N GLN A 304 -41.70 44.33 24.30
CA GLN A 304 -40.99 45.47 23.72
C GLN A 304 -41.95 46.35 22.92
N GLY A 305 -42.87 45.74 22.16
CA GLY A 305 -43.93 46.47 21.47
C GLY A 305 -44.85 47.22 22.43
N LEU A 306 -45.24 46.60 23.56
CA LEU A 306 -46.06 47.27 24.58
C LEU A 306 -45.34 48.46 25.22
N VAL A 307 -44.04 48.33 25.50
CA VAL A 307 -43.24 49.44 26.04
C VAL A 307 -43.13 50.58 25.03
N LEU A 308 -42.86 50.28 23.75
CA LEU A 308 -42.81 51.30 22.69
C LEU A 308 -44.16 52.00 22.52
N ARG A 309 -45.27 51.25 22.59
CA ARG A 309 -46.61 51.84 22.52
C ARG A 309 -46.87 52.82 23.67
N ASN A 310 -46.52 52.45 24.90
CA ASN A 310 -46.63 53.36 26.03
C ASN A 310 -45.72 54.60 25.86
N ALA A 311 -44.53 54.43 25.29
CA ALA A 311 -43.66 55.57 24.97
C ALA A 311 -44.25 56.50 23.91
N ILE A 312 -44.95 55.96 22.90
CA ILE A 312 -45.71 56.73 21.90
C ILE A 312 -46.82 57.53 22.59
N GLU A 313 -47.66 56.88 23.40
CA GLU A 313 -48.78 57.51 24.12
C GLU A 313 -48.27 58.69 24.99
N ILE A 314 -47.16 58.50 25.72
CA ILE A 314 -46.54 59.58 26.52
C ILE A 314 -46.07 60.75 25.63
N ARG A 315 -45.45 60.46 24.49
CA ARG A 315 -44.93 61.50 23.60
C ARG A 315 -46.04 62.27 22.88
N GLU A 316 -47.13 61.60 22.51
CA GLU A 316 -48.34 62.25 21.97
C GLU A 316 -48.94 63.24 22.98
N ASP A 317 -49.03 62.85 24.25
CA ASP A 317 -49.52 63.71 25.34
C ASP A 317 -48.62 64.93 25.59
N GLU A 318 -47.30 64.80 25.39
CA GLU A 318 -46.35 65.91 25.48
C GLU A 318 -46.51 66.88 24.32
N LEU A 319 -46.55 66.39 23.08
CA LEU A 319 -46.74 67.23 21.90
C LEU A 319 -48.08 67.98 21.92
N THR A 320 -49.13 67.32 22.42
CA THR A 320 -50.45 67.95 22.58
C THR A 320 -50.40 69.09 23.60
N ARG A 321 -49.67 68.92 24.71
CA ARG A 321 -49.47 69.98 25.71
C ARG A 321 -48.61 71.13 25.18
N GLU A 322 -47.50 70.82 24.51
CA GLU A 322 -46.66 71.83 23.86
C GLU A 322 -47.45 72.67 22.86
N HIS A 323 -48.34 72.05 22.08
CA HIS A 323 -49.20 72.76 21.13
C HIS A 323 -50.23 73.68 21.82
N LEU A 324 -50.83 73.25 22.94
CA LEU A 324 -51.76 74.08 23.72
C LEU A 324 -51.06 75.27 24.38
N ASP A 325 -49.83 75.10 24.85
CA ASP A 325 -49.02 76.17 25.46
C ASP A 325 -48.51 77.19 24.41
N GLU A 326 -48.43 76.82 23.12
CA GLU A 326 -48.10 77.73 22.01
C GLU A 326 -49.29 78.55 21.49
N GLU A 327 -50.53 78.14 21.80
CA GLU A 327 -51.77 78.82 21.38
C GLU A 327 -52.31 79.85 22.40
N GLU A 328 -51.79 79.90 23.64
CA GLU A 328 -52.06 80.93 24.68
C GLU A 328 -51.15 82.17 24.58
#